data_AF-A0A2H5YA10-F1
#
_entry.id   AF-A0A2H5YA10-F1
#
_cell.length_a   1.000
_cell.length_b   1.000
_cell.length_c   1.000
_cell.angle_alpha   90.00
_cell.angle_beta   90.00
_cell.angle_gamma   90.00
#
_symmetry.space_group_name_H-M   'P 1'
#
loop_
_entity.id
_entity.type
_entity.pdbx_description
1 polymer ?
#
loop_
_entity_poly.entity_id
_entity_poly.type
_entity_poly.pdbx_seq_one_letter_code
_entity_poly.pdbx_strand_id
1 'polypeptide(L)' 'MSPHLERWLRFAREDLRMAELAFDDGIYNQACFHAHPAIEKALKGLLEARGQAPPRTHKLEESR' A
#
# COMPACT_ATOMS: atom_id res chain seq x y z
N MET A 1 9.57 2.86 -16.67
CA MET A 1 8.41 2.81 -15.74
C MET A 1 7.88 4.23 -15.55
N SER A 2 6.56 4.42 -15.37
CA SER A 2 6.02 5.74 -15.02
C SER A 2 6.65 6.22 -13.70
N PRO A 3 7.12 7.49 -13.59
CA PRO A 3 7.65 8.03 -12.33
C PRO A 3 6.69 7.92 -11.14
N HIS A 4 5.38 7.86 -11.43
CA HIS A 4 4.34 7.67 -10.42
C HIS A 4 4.28 6.23 -9.91
N LEU A 5 4.36 5.24 -10.81
CA LEU A 5 4.41 3.82 -10.46
C LEU A 5 5.63 3.52 -9.57
N GLU A 6 6.79 4.10 -9.87
CA GLU A 6 7.99 3.89 -9.09
C GLU A 6 7.86 4.39 -7.65
N ARG A 7 7.23 5.55 -7.44
CA ARG A 7 6.92 6.06 -6.09
C ARG A 7 6.00 5.12 -5.32
N TRP A 8 4.91 4.67 -5.94
CA TRP A 8 3.98 3.74 -5.31
C TRP A 8 4.65 2.42 -4.93
N LEU A 9 5.45 1.85 -5.83
CA LEU A 9 6.18 0.62 -5.56
C LEU A 9 7.26 0.78 -4.49
N ARG A 10 7.89 1.96 -4.38
CA ARG A 10 8.82 2.24 -3.27
C ARG A 10 8.09 2.16 -1.93
N PHE A 11 6.96 2.85 -1.78
CA PHE A 11 6.19 2.81 -0.54
C PHE A 11 5.60 1.42 -0.25
N ALA A 12 5.16 0.70 -1.28
CA ALA A 12 4.68 -0.68 -1.14
C ALA A 12 5.78 -1.61 -0.60
N ARG A 13 7.03 -1.43 -1.07
CA ARG A 13 8.19 -2.19 -0.56
C ARG A 13 8.54 -1.84 0.88
N GLU A 14 8.43 -0.57 1.27
CA GLU A 14 8.63 -0.15 2.66
C GLU A 14 7.61 -0.81 3.60
N ASP A 15 6.32 -0.83 3.22
CA ASP A 15 5.29 -1.51 3.99
C ASP A 15 5.50 -3.04 4.04
N LEU A 16 5.84 -3.65 2.90
CA LEU A 16 6.15 -5.08 2.84
C LEU A 16 7.32 -5.41 3.76
N ARG A 17 8.36 -4.58 3.77
CA ARG A 17 9.51 -4.77 4.66
C ARG A 17 9.09 -4.75 6.13
N MET A 18 8.17 -3.87 6.52
CA MET A 18 7.63 -3.85 7.88
C MET A 18 6.79 -5.09 8.18
N ALA A 19 6.01 -5.57 7.20
CA ALA A 19 5.24 -6.80 7.36
C ALA A 19 6.14 -8.02 7.57
N GLU A 20 7.23 -8.13 6.81
CA GLU A 20 8.25 -9.19 6.95
C GLU A 20 8.92 -9.13 8.32
N LEU A 21 9.38 -7.94 8.75
CA LEU A 21 10.00 -7.76 10.07
C LEU A 21 9.05 -8.16 11.21
N ALA A 22 7.78 -7.78 11.13
CA ALA A 22 6.77 -8.16 12.11
C ALA A 22 6.44 -9.66 12.09
N PHE A 23 6.45 -10.28 10.91
CA PHE A 23 6.25 -11.73 10.77
C PHE A 23 7.40 -12.51 11.40
N ASP A 24 8.64 -12.11 11.12
CA ASP A 24 9.85 -12.73 11.67
C ASP A 24 9.91 -12.63 13.21
N ASP A 25 9.37 -11.55 13.78
CA ASP A 25 9.28 -11.33 15.24
C ASP A 25 8.03 -11.97 15.89
N GLY A 26 7.19 -12.67 15.10
CA GLY A 26 5.97 -13.32 15.58
C GLY A 26 4.82 -12.36 15.91
N ILE A 27 4.91 -11.08 15.53
CA ILE A 27 3.88 -10.06 15.73
C ILE A 27 2.89 -10.08 14.56
N TYR A 28 2.13 -11.17 14.44
CA TYR A 28 1.30 -11.45 13.26
C TYR A 28 0.21 -10.41 12.98
N ASN A 29 -0.34 -9.77 14.02
CA ASN A 29 -1.30 -8.69 13.82
C ASN A 29 -0.67 -7.48 13.12
N GLN A 30 0.59 -7.15 13.44
CA GLN A 30 1.34 -6.10 12.75
C GLN A 30 1.74 -6.53 11.34
N ALA A 31 2.10 -7.80 11.14
CA ALA A 31 2.36 -8.34 9.80
C ALA A 31 1.14 -8.15 8.88
N CYS A 32 -0.06 -8.52 9.33
CA CYS A 32 -1.30 -8.29 8.59
C CYS A 32 -1.59 -6.81 8.38
N PHE A 33 -1.39 -5.98 9.41
CA PHE A 33 -1.61 -4.54 9.33
C PHE A 33 -0.74 -3.87 8.27
N HIS A 34 0.52 -4.28 8.13
CA HIS A 34 1.45 -3.74 7.14
C HIS A 34 1.31 -4.38 5.75
N ALA A 35 0.85 -5.63 5.66
CA ALA A 35 0.60 -6.28 4.39
C ALA A 35 -0.54 -5.61 3.59
N HIS A 36 -1.58 -5.11 4.26
CA HIS A 36 -2.69 -4.38 3.62
C HIS A 36 -2.21 -3.17 2.81
N PRO A 37 -1.54 -2.16 3.41
CA PRO A 37 -1.13 -0.97 2.66
C PRO A 37 -0.05 -1.30 1.62
N ALA A 38 0.79 -2.33 1.83
CA ALA A 38 1.74 -2.78 0.81
C ALA A 38 1.04 -3.15 -0.50
N ILE A 39 0.00 -3.99 -0.42
CA ILE A 39 -0.79 -4.42 -1.57
C ILE A 39 -1.57 -3.23 -2.16
N GLU A 40 -2.21 -2.42 -1.31
CA GLU A 40 -2.99 -1.27 -1.76
C GLU A 40 -2.16 -0.28 -2.58
N LYS A 41 -0.95 0.06 -2.09
CA LYS A 41 -0.01 0.96 -2.78
C LYS A 41 0.48 0.36 -4.10
N ALA A 42 0.79 -0.93 -4.13
CA ALA A 42 1.18 -1.61 -5.38
C ALA A 42 0.06 -1.57 -6.43
N LEU A 43 -1.18 -1.84 -6.02
CA LEU A 43 -2.36 -1.78 -6.91
C LEU A 43 -2.64 -0.35 -7.40
N LYS A 44 -2.53 0.66 -6.52
CA LYS A 44 -2.67 2.08 -6.90
C LYS A 44 -1.66 2.48 -7.97
N GLY A 45 -0.39 2.09 -7.79
CA GLY A 45 0.65 2.32 -8.79
C GLY A 45 0.35 1.66 -10.13
N LEU A 46 -0.15 0.41 -10.12
CA LEU A 46 -0.53 -0.31 -11.34
C LEU A 46 -1.72 0.33 -12.06
N LEU A 47 -2.73 0.80 -11.33
CA LEU A 47 -3.88 1.52 -11.91
C LEU A 47 -3.41 2.82 -12.57
N GLU A 48 -2.59 3.62 -11.89
CA GLU A 48 -2.04 4.86 -12.45
C GLU A 48 -1.17 4.60 -13.69
N ALA A 49 -0.36 3.53 -13.68
CA ALA A 49 0.44 3.14 -14.84
C ALA A 49 -0.41 2.77 -16.06
N ARG A 50 -1.67 2.36 -15.84
CA ARG A 50 -2.66 2.07 -16.88
C ARG A 50 -3.52 3.29 -17.25
N GLY A 51 -3.19 4.47 -16.74
CA GLY A 51 -3.96 5.70 -16.96
C GLY A 51 -5.30 5.73 -16.21
N GLN A 52 -5.50 4.84 -15.23
CA GLN A 52 -6.71 4.80 -14.40
C GLN A 52 -6.46 5.53 -13.09
N ALA A 53 -7.37 6.41 -12.71
CA ALA A 53 -7.31 7.07 -11.41
C ALA A 53 -7.66 6.04 -10.31
N PRO A 54 -6.79 5.81 -9.32
CA PRO A 54 -7.14 4.94 -8.21
C PRO A 54 -8.32 5.52 -7.42
N PRO A 55 -9.25 4.67 -6.93
CA PRO A 55 -10.38 5.15 -6.15
C PRO A 55 -9.90 5.87 -4.88
N ARG A 56 -10.47 7.05 -4.59
CA ARG A 56 -10.21 7.77 -3.34
C ARG A 56 -10.96 7.08 -2.21
N THR A 57 -10.27 6.22 -1.46
CA THR A 57 -10.86 5.46 -0.34
C THR A 57 -10.63 6.07 1.04
N HIS A 58 -9.97 7.25 1.14
CA HIS A 58 -9.89 7.99 2.40
C HIS A 58 -11.16 8.80 2.67
N LYS A 59 -12.28 8.12 2.99
CA LYS A 59 -13.36 8.74 3.77
C LYS A 59 -13.03 8.51 5.25
N LEU A 60 -12.58 9.55 5.95
CA LEU A 60 -12.41 9.50 7.40
C LEU A 60 -13.72 9.81 8.14
N GLU A 61 -14.64 10.54 7.52
CA GLU A 61 -16.03 10.72 7.96
C GLU A 61 -16.85 11.46 6.88
N GLU A 62 -18.16 11.17 6.81
CA GLU A 62 -19.15 11.94 6.04
C GLU A 62 -19.95 12.73 7.07
N SER A 63 -19.49 13.93 7.43
CA SER A 63 -20.21 14.78 8.38
C SER A 63 -21.53 15.22 7.76
N ARG A 64 -22.64 14.80 8.39
CA ARG A 64 -23.99 15.33 8.18
C ARG A 64 -24.07 16.79 8.63
#